data_AF-A0A218U7H8-F1
#
_entry.id   AF-A0A218U7H8-F1
#
_cell.length_a   1.000
_cell.length_b   1.000
_cell.length_c   1.000
_cell.angle_alpha   90.00
_cell.angle_beta   90.00
_cell.angle_gamma   90.00
#
_symmetry.space_group_name_H-M   'P 1'
#
loop_
_entity.id
_entity.type
_entity.pdbx_description
1 polymer ?
#
loop_
_entity_poly.entity_id
_entity_poly.type
_entity_poly.pdbx_seq_one_letter_code
_entity_poly.pdbx_strand_id
1 'polypeptide(L)'
;MDPFYPPNPDGTIPDPPEEVLEALRTLGFDSFRPGQAEAIMRVLSGISTLLLLPTGSGKSLCYQLPAFLYHRRSPCITLVISPLVCLMDDQVSNLPSPLKAVCIHSNLTQSQREAAIQKVLRERLGIRCFLALTATATVATERDVAENLGIPEGTPSVGGFGIPENLRFSVTVEEDLDQ
;
A
#
# COMPACT_ATOMS: atom_id res chain seq x y z
N MET A 1 -6.31 -14.25 5.62
CA MET A 1 -5.68 -14.02 6.93
C MET A 1 -6.77 -14.24 7.95
N ASP A 2 -6.56 -15.17 8.87
CA ASP A 2 -7.59 -15.51 9.86
C ASP A 2 -7.82 -14.33 10.82
N PRO A 3 -9.00 -14.16 11.42
CA PRO A 3 -9.20 -13.15 12.46
C PRO A 3 -8.24 -13.38 13.65
N PHE A 4 -7.96 -12.34 14.43
CA PHE A 4 -7.25 -12.48 15.70
C PHE A 4 -8.10 -13.20 16.74
N TYR A 5 -9.34 -12.75 16.87
CA TYR A 5 -10.25 -13.20 17.90
C TYR A 5 -11.56 -13.62 17.24
N PRO A 6 -11.97 -14.89 17.31
CA PRO A 6 -13.30 -15.26 16.83
C PRO A 6 -14.36 -14.56 17.71
N PRO A 7 -15.55 -14.29 17.16
CA PRO A 7 -16.70 -13.87 17.97
C PRO A 7 -17.00 -14.91 19.06
N ASN A 8 -17.65 -14.47 20.13
CA ASN A 8 -18.12 -15.36 21.18
C ASN A 8 -19.14 -16.39 20.62
N PRO A 9 -19.38 -17.52 21.31
CA PRO A 9 -20.34 -18.53 20.87
C PRO A 9 -21.78 -18.01 20.65
N ASP A 10 -22.14 -16.92 21.33
CA ASP A 10 -23.43 -16.24 21.22
C ASP A 10 -23.47 -15.17 20.09
N GLY A 11 -22.38 -15.03 19.34
CA GLY A 11 -22.24 -14.05 18.26
C GLY A 11 -21.83 -12.65 18.72
N THR A 12 -21.63 -12.42 20.02
CA THR A 12 -21.16 -11.13 20.54
C THR A 12 -19.66 -10.93 20.28
N ILE A 13 -19.23 -9.67 20.32
CA ILE A 13 -17.82 -9.31 20.17
C ILE A 13 -17.12 -9.49 21.52
N PRO A 14 -15.97 -10.20 21.57
CA PRO A 14 -15.25 -10.35 22.82
C PRO A 14 -14.71 -9.01 23.32
N ASP A 15 -14.62 -8.88 24.65
CA ASP A 15 -13.93 -7.76 25.26
C ASP A 15 -12.45 -7.73 24.85
N PRO A 16 -11.80 -6.54 24.80
CA PRO A 16 -10.39 -6.44 24.46
C PRO A 16 -9.52 -7.23 25.46
N PRO A 17 -8.77 -8.25 25.02
CA PRO A 17 -7.85 -8.97 25.89
C PRO A 17 -6.63 -8.11 26.25
N GLU A 18 -5.84 -8.54 27.24
CA GLU A 18 -4.68 -7.79 27.73
C GLU A 18 -3.68 -7.44 26.62
N GLU A 19 -3.48 -8.31 25.63
CA GLU A 19 -2.61 -8.03 24.47
C GLU A 19 -3.06 -6.78 23.70
N VAL A 20 -4.37 -6.57 23.55
CA VAL A 20 -4.93 -5.40 22.87
C VAL A 20 -4.71 -4.14 23.71
N LEU A 21 -4.84 -4.25 25.03
CA LEU A 21 -4.57 -3.15 25.97
C LEU A 21 -3.08 -2.78 26.03
N GLU A 22 -2.19 -3.77 25.96
CA GLU A 22 -0.75 -3.56 25.88
C GLU A 22 -0.36 -2.89 24.55
N ALA A 23 -0.95 -3.33 23.44
CA ALA A 23 -0.78 -2.68 22.15
C ALA A 23 -1.26 -1.23 22.16
N LEU A 24 -2.39 -0.94 22.82
CA LEU A 24 -2.90 0.42 23.00
C LEU A 24 -1.87 1.32 23.70
N ARG A 25 -1.31 0.84 24.83
CA ARG A 25 -0.26 1.55 25.58
C ARG A 25 1.02 1.72 24.76
N THR A 26 1.40 0.72 23.99
CA THR A 26 2.57 0.77 23.08
C THR A 26 2.43 1.88 22.04
N LEU A 27 1.20 2.12 21.56
CA LEU A 27 0.90 3.20 20.62
C LEU A 27 0.74 4.58 21.30
N GLY A 28 0.92 4.66 22.62
CA GLY A 28 0.90 5.91 23.39
C GLY A 28 -0.47 6.33 23.91
N PHE A 29 -1.42 5.40 24.05
CA PHE A 29 -2.76 5.68 24.55
C PHE A 29 -3.04 4.95 25.88
N ASP A 30 -3.66 5.64 26.83
CA ASP A 30 -3.95 5.08 28.17
C ASP A 30 -5.25 4.27 28.21
N SER A 31 -6.26 4.68 27.43
CA SER A 31 -7.59 4.06 27.44
C SER A 31 -8.34 4.28 26.14
N PHE A 32 -9.33 3.42 25.89
CA PHE A 32 -10.26 3.60 24.78
C PHE A 32 -11.28 4.69 25.07
N ARG A 33 -11.53 5.51 24.06
CA ARG A 33 -12.70 6.41 24.02
C ARG A 33 -13.95 5.61 23.63
N PRO A 34 -15.16 6.14 23.93
CA PRO A 34 -16.41 5.47 23.59
C PRO A 34 -16.49 5.01 22.13
N GLY A 35 -16.89 3.75 21.92
CA GLY A 35 -17.02 3.13 20.59
C GLY A 35 -15.71 2.65 19.94
N GLN A 36 -14.54 3.05 20.43
CA GLN A 36 -13.26 2.61 19.84
C GLN A 36 -12.99 1.12 20.09
N ALA A 37 -13.16 0.66 21.33
CA ALA A 37 -12.90 -0.74 21.71
C ALA A 37 -13.75 -1.70 20.87
N GLU A 38 -15.06 -1.43 20.78
CA GLU A 38 -15.99 -2.22 19.98
C GLU A 38 -15.61 -2.24 18.49
N ALA A 39 -15.32 -1.08 17.90
CA ALA A 39 -14.93 -1.00 16.49
C ALA A 39 -13.64 -1.76 16.19
N ILE A 40 -12.64 -1.64 17.07
CA ILE A 40 -11.35 -2.33 16.96
C ILE A 40 -11.53 -3.84 17.08
N MET A 41 -12.29 -4.29 18.08
CA MET A 41 -12.52 -5.73 18.30
C MET A 41 -13.34 -6.35 17.16
N ARG A 42 -14.29 -5.62 16.55
CA ARG A 42 -14.96 -6.06 15.31
C ARG A 42 -13.96 -6.32 14.19
N VAL A 43 -13.04 -5.38 13.93
CA VAL A 43 -12.00 -5.53 12.89
C VAL A 43 -11.04 -6.67 13.20
N LEU A 44 -10.62 -6.82 14.46
CA LEU A 44 -9.78 -7.93 14.90
C LEU A 44 -10.52 -9.28 14.83
N SER A 45 -11.84 -9.26 14.87
CA SER A 45 -12.70 -10.44 14.66
C SER A 45 -13.02 -10.72 13.19
N GLY A 46 -12.44 -9.95 12.25
CA GLY A 46 -12.71 -10.10 10.82
C GLY A 46 -14.11 -9.63 10.40
N ILE A 47 -14.78 -8.84 11.23
CA ILE A 47 -16.14 -8.35 10.99
C ILE A 47 -16.07 -6.92 10.44
N SER A 48 -16.71 -6.70 9.28
CA SER A 48 -16.86 -5.37 8.70
C SER A 48 -17.63 -4.43 9.62
N THR A 49 -17.18 -3.17 9.70
CA THR A 49 -17.75 -2.19 10.62
C THR A 49 -17.82 -0.80 9.98
N LEU A 50 -18.88 -0.06 10.27
CA LEU A 50 -19.02 1.35 9.93
C LEU A 50 -18.89 2.17 11.21
N LEU A 51 -17.86 3.01 11.27
CA LEU A 51 -17.58 3.81 12.46
C LEU A 51 -18.02 5.27 12.25
N LEU A 52 -19.05 5.69 12.98
CA LEU A 52 -19.57 7.06 12.97
C LEU A 52 -19.17 7.79 14.24
N LEU A 53 -18.04 8.52 14.20
CA LEU A 53 -17.58 9.36 15.30
C LEU A 53 -17.43 10.81 14.83
N PRO A 54 -17.48 11.82 15.71
CA PRO A 54 -17.13 13.19 15.36
C PRO A 54 -15.61 13.37 15.14
N THR A 55 -15.21 14.44 14.45
CA THR A 55 -13.78 14.79 14.27
C THR A 55 -13.08 14.92 15.63
N GLY A 56 -11.79 14.59 15.70
CA GLY A 56 -11.03 14.63 16.96
C GLY A 56 -11.31 13.46 17.93
N SER A 57 -12.28 12.59 17.64
CA SER A 57 -12.61 11.43 18.49
C SER A 57 -11.58 10.29 18.44
N GLY A 58 -10.50 10.42 17.69
CA GLY A 58 -9.49 9.37 17.57
C GLY A 58 -9.90 8.22 16.65
N LYS A 59 -10.60 8.51 15.54
CA LYS A 59 -10.94 7.50 14.52
C LYS A 59 -9.71 6.78 13.97
N SER A 60 -8.57 7.46 13.91
CA SER A 60 -7.32 6.89 13.39
C SER A 60 -6.85 5.66 14.16
N LEU A 61 -7.03 5.67 15.49
CA LEU A 61 -6.69 4.54 16.35
C LEU A 61 -7.43 3.25 15.94
N CYS A 62 -8.65 3.39 15.41
CA CYS A 62 -9.51 2.26 15.06
C CYS A 62 -9.00 1.43 13.88
N TYR A 63 -8.10 1.98 13.06
CA TYR A 63 -7.37 1.19 12.04
C TYR A 63 -5.89 1.02 12.38
N GLN A 64 -5.27 1.95 13.12
CA GLN A 64 -3.87 1.86 13.51
C GLN A 64 -3.60 0.69 14.46
N LEU A 65 -4.45 0.49 15.46
CA LEU A 65 -4.26 -0.59 16.43
C LEU A 65 -4.42 -1.98 15.80
N PRO A 66 -5.49 -2.25 15.01
CA PRO A 66 -5.55 -3.48 14.24
C PRO A 66 -4.37 -3.65 13.29
N ALA A 67 -3.96 -2.61 12.57
CA ALA A 67 -2.81 -2.68 11.66
C ALA A 67 -1.52 -3.11 12.38
N PHE A 68 -1.28 -2.57 13.57
CA PHE A 68 -0.13 -2.92 14.40
C PHE A 68 -0.18 -4.40 14.83
N LEU A 69 -1.32 -4.86 15.34
CA LEU A 69 -1.48 -6.26 15.76
C LEU A 69 -1.33 -7.22 14.59
N TYR A 70 -2.06 -6.99 13.49
CA TYR A 70 -1.97 -7.81 12.28
C TYR A 70 -0.53 -7.92 11.75
N HIS A 71 0.19 -6.79 11.72
CA HIS A 71 1.59 -6.77 11.31
C HIS A 71 2.52 -7.56 12.23
N ARG A 72 2.28 -7.57 13.56
CA ARG A 72 3.07 -8.38 14.51
C ARG A 72 2.88 -9.88 14.29
N ARG A 73 1.68 -10.32 13.89
CA ARG A 73 1.39 -11.75 13.68
C ARG A 73 1.88 -12.26 12.34
N SER A 74 1.71 -11.51 11.25
CA SER A 74 2.14 -11.95 9.92
C SER A 74 2.38 -10.75 8.99
N PRO A 75 3.26 -10.89 7.97
CA PRO A 75 3.50 -9.83 7.01
C PRO A 75 2.21 -9.49 6.24
N CYS A 76 1.66 -8.32 6.52
CA CYS A 76 0.46 -7.79 5.89
C CYS A 76 0.53 -6.27 5.76
N ILE A 77 -0.41 -5.71 4.99
CA ILE A 77 -0.60 -4.27 4.82
C ILE A 77 -2.03 -3.92 5.19
N THR A 78 -2.19 -2.78 5.89
CA THR A 78 -3.48 -2.11 6.04
C THR A 78 -3.59 -1.00 5.02
N LEU A 79 -4.62 -1.06 4.17
CA LEU A 79 -4.93 -0.01 3.20
C LEU A 79 -5.92 0.99 3.83
N VAL A 80 -5.55 2.26 3.85
CA VAL A 80 -6.41 3.35 4.30
C VAL A 80 -6.67 4.29 3.13
N ILE A 81 -7.95 4.50 2.80
CA ILE A 81 -8.37 5.39 1.72
C ILE A 81 -8.90 6.67 2.35
N SER A 82 -8.29 7.80 2.00
CA SER A 82 -8.69 9.14 2.46
C SER A 82 -8.96 10.04 1.26
N PRO A 83 -10.04 10.85 1.28
CA PRO A 83 -10.40 11.70 0.15
C PRO A 83 -9.52 12.97 0.02
N LEU A 84 -8.82 13.38 1.08
CA LEU A 84 -8.06 14.64 1.09
C LEU A 84 -6.57 14.39 1.33
N VAL A 85 -5.73 14.95 0.45
CA VAL A 85 -4.26 14.84 0.52
C VAL A 85 -3.72 15.39 1.84
N CYS A 86 -4.15 16.58 2.27
CA CYS A 86 -3.68 17.15 3.55
C CYS A 86 -3.98 16.21 4.73
N LEU A 87 -5.13 15.52 4.72
CA LEU A 87 -5.46 14.55 5.77
C LEU A 87 -4.56 13.32 5.70
N MET A 88 -4.13 12.90 4.51
CA MET A 88 -3.19 11.79 4.35
C MET A 88 -1.83 12.15 4.96
N ASP A 89 -1.32 13.34 4.69
CA ASP A 89 -0.05 13.82 5.21
C ASP A 89 -0.10 14.00 6.74
N ASP A 90 -1.18 14.56 7.26
CA ASP A 90 -1.43 14.67 8.71
C ASP A 90 -1.47 13.28 9.39
N GLN A 91 -2.07 12.27 8.76
CA GLN A 91 -2.14 10.93 9.31
C GLN A 91 -0.79 10.20 9.30
N VAL A 92 0.03 10.40 8.26
CA VAL A 92 1.36 9.80 8.15
C VAL A 92 2.34 10.47 9.10
N SER A 93 2.29 11.80 9.24
CA SER A 93 3.16 12.57 10.14
C SER A 93 2.86 12.32 11.62
N ASN A 94 1.59 12.09 11.99
CA ASN A 94 1.18 11.80 13.36
C ASN A 94 1.04 10.30 13.65
N LEU A 95 1.74 9.45 12.88
CA LEU A 95 1.68 8.01 13.06
C LEU A 95 2.49 7.61 14.30
N PRO A 96 1.90 6.86 15.26
CA PRO A 96 2.64 6.41 16.44
C PRO A 96 3.74 5.42 16.05
N SER A 97 4.93 5.56 16.63
CA SER A 97 5.95 4.52 16.57
C SER A 97 5.40 3.23 17.21
N PRO A 98 5.62 2.01 16.66
CA PRO A 98 6.54 1.63 15.58
C PRO A 98 5.86 1.55 14.20
N LEU A 99 4.63 2.03 14.05
CA LEU A 99 3.96 2.00 12.75
C LEU A 99 4.72 2.87 11.75
N LYS A 100 4.70 2.43 10.51
CA LYS A 100 5.29 3.15 9.39
C LYS A 100 4.32 3.05 8.24
N ALA A 101 4.03 4.17 7.60
CA ALA A 101 3.13 4.26 6.46
C ALA A 101 3.82 4.96 5.30
N VAL A 102 3.22 4.82 4.12
CA VAL A 102 3.56 5.56 2.91
C VAL A 102 2.26 6.07 2.35
N CYS A 103 2.20 7.35 1.96
CA CYS A 103 1.07 7.94 1.25
C CYS A 103 1.33 7.88 -0.26
N ILE A 104 0.26 7.67 -1.04
CA ILE A 104 0.30 7.73 -2.51
C ILE A 104 -0.85 8.62 -2.96
N HIS A 105 -0.54 9.73 -3.61
CA HIS A 105 -1.54 10.68 -4.13
C HIS A 105 -1.06 11.35 -5.43
N SER A 106 -1.93 12.17 -6.03
CA SER A 106 -1.69 12.85 -7.30
C SER A 106 -0.51 13.82 -7.28
N ASN A 107 -0.21 14.42 -6.14
CA ASN A 107 0.85 15.42 -6.02
C ASN A 107 2.27 14.84 -5.99
N LEU A 108 2.42 13.50 -6.00
CA LEU A 108 3.73 12.86 -6.10
C LEU A 108 4.22 12.87 -7.54
N THR A 109 5.52 13.09 -7.73
CA THR A 109 6.16 12.84 -9.02
C THR A 109 6.11 11.34 -9.34
N GLN A 110 6.34 10.99 -10.61
CA GLN A 110 6.39 9.58 -11.03
C GLN A 110 7.42 8.78 -10.22
N SER A 111 8.65 9.29 -10.12
CA SER A 111 9.72 8.66 -9.33
C SER A 111 9.36 8.51 -7.83
N GLN A 112 8.71 9.51 -7.22
CA GLN A 112 8.26 9.40 -5.82
C GLN A 112 7.20 8.31 -5.65
N ARG A 113 6.26 8.19 -6.59
CA ARG A 113 5.22 7.15 -6.58
C ARG A 113 5.82 5.76 -6.75
N GLU A 114 6.76 5.61 -7.68
CA GLU A 114 7.46 4.36 -7.94
C GLU A 114 8.27 3.92 -6.71
N ALA A 115 9.03 4.85 -6.10
CA ALA A 115 9.75 4.60 -4.85
C ALA A 115 8.80 4.21 -3.70
N ALA A 116 7.65 4.87 -3.58
CA ALA A 116 6.62 4.53 -2.59
C ALA A 116 6.09 3.09 -2.78
N ILE A 117 5.76 2.71 -4.02
CA ILE A 117 5.30 1.36 -4.35
C ILE A 117 6.40 0.33 -4.08
N GLN A 118 7.61 0.58 -4.56
CA GLN A 118 8.75 -0.32 -4.37
C GLN A 118 9.02 -0.57 -2.89
N LYS A 119 9.00 0.49 -2.07
CA LYS A 119 9.13 0.41 -0.62
C LYS A 119 8.07 -0.51 0.00
N VAL A 120 6.81 -0.38 -0.43
CA VAL A 120 5.73 -1.26 0.03
C VAL A 120 5.97 -2.71 -0.39
N LEU A 121 6.28 -2.96 -1.67
CA LEU A 121 6.44 -4.32 -2.19
C LEU A 121 7.64 -5.04 -1.54
N ARG A 122 8.79 -4.37 -1.42
CA ARG A 122 10.02 -4.97 -0.85
C ARG A 122 10.01 -5.00 0.67
N GLU A 123 9.82 -3.86 1.33
CA GLU A 123 10.00 -3.75 2.78
C GLU A 123 8.80 -4.28 3.57
N ARG A 124 7.57 -4.16 3.02
CA ARG A 124 6.34 -4.56 3.75
C ARG A 124 5.86 -5.95 3.37
N LEU A 125 5.87 -6.28 2.09
CA LEU A 125 5.41 -7.59 1.59
C LEU A 125 6.53 -8.61 1.42
N GLY A 126 7.80 -8.20 1.57
CA GLY A 126 8.94 -9.11 1.43
C GLY A 126 9.11 -9.64 0.01
N ILE A 127 8.56 -8.96 -1.01
CA ILE A 127 8.71 -9.36 -2.41
C ILE A 127 10.16 -9.11 -2.83
N ARG A 128 10.88 -10.18 -3.15
CA ARG A 128 12.30 -10.12 -3.55
C ARG A 128 12.49 -10.16 -5.06
N CYS A 129 11.58 -10.82 -5.77
CA CYS A 129 11.63 -11.04 -7.21
C CYS A 129 10.56 -10.20 -7.90
N PHE A 130 10.94 -9.45 -8.93
CA PHE A 130 10.05 -8.64 -9.75
C PHE A 130 10.20 -9.09 -11.19
N LEU A 131 9.07 -9.28 -11.87
CA LEU A 131 9.02 -9.53 -13.31
C LEU A 131 8.40 -8.30 -13.96
N ALA A 132 9.21 -7.55 -14.72
CA ALA A 132 8.75 -6.43 -15.52
C ALA A 132 8.42 -6.92 -16.94
N LEU A 133 7.21 -6.66 -17.42
CA LEU A 133 6.75 -7.05 -18.75
C LEU A 133 6.39 -5.81 -19.56
N THR A 134 7.00 -5.66 -20.73
CA THR A 134 6.70 -4.61 -21.69
C THR A 134 6.89 -5.14 -23.11
N ALA A 135 5.96 -4.80 -24.01
CA ALA A 135 6.04 -5.19 -25.42
C ALA A 135 6.90 -4.20 -26.23
N THR A 136 6.93 -2.95 -25.81
CA THR A 136 7.60 -1.85 -26.50
C THR A 136 8.24 -0.95 -25.45
N ALA A 137 9.51 -1.17 -25.16
CA ALA A 137 10.29 -0.26 -24.33
C ALA A 137 11.52 0.22 -25.09
N THR A 138 11.79 1.51 -24.99
CA THR A 138 13.10 2.04 -25.39
C THR A 138 14.14 1.67 -24.34
N VAL A 139 15.42 1.74 -24.68
CA VAL A 139 16.53 1.51 -23.73
C VAL A 139 16.42 2.44 -22.50
N ALA A 140 15.98 3.69 -22.71
CA ALA A 140 15.74 4.62 -21.60
C ALA A 140 14.62 4.12 -20.69
N THR A 141 13.49 3.69 -21.26
CA THR A 141 12.36 3.13 -20.49
C THR A 141 12.75 1.85 -19.75
N GLU A 142 13.54 0.97 -20.37
CA GLU A 142 14.04 -0.25 -19.71
C GLU A 142 14.90 0.11 -18.49
N ARG A 143 15.79 1.09 -18.63
CA ARG A 143 16.64 1.57 -17.54
C ARG A 143 15.82 2.16 -16.40
N ASP A 144 14.87 3.04 -16.72
CA ASP A 144 14.00 3.67 -15.70
C ASP A 144 13.19 2.62 -14.94
N VAL A 145 12.63 1.63 -15.64
CA VAL A 145 11.88 0.52 -15.00
C VAL A 145 12.79 -0.33 -14.13
N ALA A 146 13.99 -0.65 -14.61
CA ALA A 146 14.97 -1.43 -13.85
C ALA A 146 15.40 -0.71 -12.57
N GLU A 147 15.72 0.58 -12.66
CA GLU A 147 16.08 1.42 -11.52
C GLU A 147 14.96 1.47 -10.48
N ASN A 148 13.73 1.76 -10.92
CA ASN A 148 12.56 1.85 -10.05
C ASN A 148 12.18 0.53 -9.37
N LEU A 149 12.43 -0.61 -10.03
CA LEU A 149 12.23 -1.91 -9.42
C LEU A 149 13.42 -2.33 -8.55
N GLY A 150 14.54 -1.63 -8.60
CA GLY A 150 15.79 -2.01 -7.92
C GLY A 150 16.39 -3.28 -8.52
N ILE A 151 16.30 -3.42 -9.85
CA ILE A 151 16.97 -4.45 -10.63
C ILE A 151 18.43 -3.97 -10.82
N PRO A 152 19.45 -4.77 -10.47
CA PRO A 152 20.85 -4.36 -10.60
C PRO A 152 21.20 -3.90 -12.01
N GLU A 153 21.96 -2.80 -12.12
CA GLU A 153 22.50 -2.36 -13.41
C GLU A 153 23.30 -3.50 -14.07
N GLY A 154 23.09 -3.69 -15.38
CA GLY A 154 23.70 -4.78 -16.14
C GLY A 154 22.94 -6.10 -16.10
N THR A 155 21.80 -6.20 -15.40
CA THR A 155 20.90 -7.35 -15.54
C THR A 155 20.39 -7.42 -16.98
N PRO A 156 20.65 -8.50 -17.73
CA PRO A 156 20.24 -8.58 -19.13
C PRO A 156 18.71 -8.60 -19.23
N SER A 157 18.14 -7.68 -20.03
CA SER A 157 16.74 -7.76 -20.43
C SER A 157 16.56 -8.98 -21.35
N VAL A 158 15.55 -9.80 -21.06
CA VAL A 158 15.22 -10.96 -21.89
C VAL A 158 14.20 -10.50 -22.92
N GLY A 159 14.69 -10.13 -24.11
CA GLY A 159 13.87 -9.61 -25.20
C GLY A 159 14.45 -9.97 -26.55
N GLY A 160 13.58 -10.16 -27.53
CA GLY A 160 13.94 -10.55 -28.88
C GLY A 160 12.77 -10.31 -29.82
N PHE A 161 12.57 -9.05 -30.21
CA PHE A 161 11.69 -8.70 -31.32
C PHE A 161 12.56 -8.33 -32.52
N GLY A 162 13.11 -9.35 -33.18
CA GLY A 162 13.58 -9.16 -34.54
C GLY A 162 12.38 -8.81 -35.41
N ILE A 163 12.51 -7.78 -36.25
CA ILE A 163 11.58 -7.60 -37.38
C ILE A 163 11.61 -8.92 -38.15
N PRO A 164 10.46 -9.60 -38.37
CA PRO A 164 10.43 -10.81 -39.16
C PRO A 164 11.05 -10.58 -40.54
N GLU A 165 11.87 -11.52 -41.03
CA GLU A 165 12.60 -11.37 -42.31
C GLU A 165 11.68 -11.08 -43.51
N ASN A 166 10.38 -11.39 -43.38
CA ASN A 166 9.36 -11.19 -44.38
C ASN A 166 8.64 -9.82 -44.28
N LEU A 167 9.01 -8.93 -43.35
CA LEU A 167 8.41 -7.60 -43.26
C LEU A 167 9.16 -6.60 -44.15
N ARG A 168 8.46 -6.00 -45.12
CA ARG A 168 9.00 -4.91 -45.97
C ARG A 168 8.42 -3.58 -45.51
N PHE A 169 9.29 -2.62 -45.15
CA PHE A 169 8.90 -1.24 -44.85
C PHE A 169 9.17 -0.36 -46.07
N SER A 170 8.22 0.49 -46.43
CA SER A 170 8.39 1.60 -47.38
C SER A 170 7.85 2.87 -46.75
N VAL A 171 8.61 3.96 -46.80
CA VAL A 171 8.19 5.30 -46.36
C VAL A 171 8.17 6.19 -47.60
N THR A 172 7.04 6.84 -47.86
CA THR A 172 6.88 7.81 -48.96
C THR A 172 6.47 9.13 -48.34
N VAL A 173 7.11 10.22 -48.78
CA VAL A 173 6.72 11.58 -48.41
C VAL A 173 5.86 12.12 -49.56
N GLU A 174 4.60 12.42 -49.29
CA GLU A 174 3.78 13.22 -50.20
C GLU A 174 4.20 14.69 -50.01
N GLU A 175 4.77 15.31 -51.05
CA GLU A 175 4.82 16.76 -51.15
C GLU A 175 3.44 17.23 -51.63
N ASP A 176 2.84 18.19 -50.90
CA ASP A 176 1.54 18.77 -51.22
C ASP A 176 1.42 19.10 -52.71
N LEU A 177 0.42 18.49 -53.36
CA LEU A 177 0.06 18.70 -54.77
C LEU A 177 -0.74 20.00 -55.01
N ASP A 178 -0.68 20.95 -54.07
CA ASP A 178 -1.28 22.27 -54.21
C ASP A 178 -0.24 23.27 -54.78
N GLN A 179 0.12 23.09 -56.05
CA GLN A 179 0.65 24.14 -56.93
C GLN A 179 -0.26 24.34 -58.14
#